data_AF-A0A1F9PAN7-F1
#
_entry.id   AF-A0A1F9PAN7-F1
#
_cell.length_a   1.000
_cell.length_b   1.000
_cell.length_c   1.000
_cell.angle_alpha   90.00
_cell.angle_beta   90.00
_cell.angle_gamma   90.00
#
_symmetry.space_group_name_H-M   'P 1'
#
loop_
_entity.id
_entity.type
_entity.pdbx_description
1 polymer ?
#
loop_
_entity_poly.entity_id
_entity_poly.type
_entity_poly.pdbx_seq_one_letter_code
_entity_poly.pdbx_strand_id
1 'polypeptide(L)'
;MGCFEKVHGGYTVDGLELKAANCGCGGLTGPGGSGIGDCCMTFSRVKHEGNSIKYFGKNTTPNTTDNFEWGYKVKKGDHEIEVRMLDARGPKGFKFGGSPPPPVSAWKEKGWQVMDQFERPVTGTGEPLPAWCDSPTSACERPVAELESAKGDKKK
;
A
#
# COMPACT_ATOMS: atom_id res chain seq x y z
N MET A 1 -8.04 18.98 -16.37
CA MET A 1 -7.34 18.97 -15.07
C MET A 1 -7.50 17.57 -14.52
N GLY A 2 -6.42 16.79 -14.46
CA GLY A 2 -6.49 15.40 -14.03
C GLY A 2 -6.84 15.33 -12.54
N CYS A 3 -7.78 14.47 -12.16
CA CYS A 3 -8.11 14.26 -10.75
C CYS A 3 -6.94 13.70 -9.93
N PHE A 4 -5.88 13.22 -10.58
CA PHE A 4 -4.73 12.58 -9.97
C PHE A 4 -3.48 13.45 -10.09
N GLU A 5 -2.96 13.90 -8.96
CA GLU A 5 -1.73 14.69 -8.88
C GLU A 5 -0.61 13.83 -8.32
N LYS A 6 0.53 13.76 -9.01
CA LYS A 6 1.69 13.00 -8.52
C LYS A 6 2.28 13.69 -7.29
N VAL A 7 2.48 12.93 -6.21
CA VAL A 7 3.22 13.38 -5.01
C VAL A 7 4.34 12.40 -4.68
N HIS A 8 5.22 12.80 -3.75
CA HIS A 8 6.30 11.92 -3.30
C HIS A 8 5.72 10.61 -2.75
N GLY A 9 6.20 9.49 -3.31
CA GLY A 9 5.74 8.16 -2.95
C GLY A 9 4.31 7.81 -3.40
N GLY A 10 3.59 8.63 -4.17
CA GLY A 10 2.16 8.37 -4.36
C GLY A 10 1.42 9.29 -5.32
N TYR A 11 0.11 9.43 -5.07
CA TYR A 11 -0.80 10.31 -5.78
C TYR A 11 -1.77 10.98 -4.79
N THR A 12 -2.14 12.22 -5.08
CA THR A 12 -3.20 12.96 -4.40
C THR A 12 -4.42 13.00 -5.31
N VAL A 13 -5.59 12.72 -4.75
CA VAL A 13 -6.87 12.74 -5.46
C VAL A 13 -7.90 13.50 -4.65
N ASP A 14 -8.40 14.62 -5.16
CA ASP A 14 -9.33 15.51 -4.44
C ASP A 14 -8.83 15.92 -3.03
N GLY A 15 -7.51 15.98 -2.85
CA GLY A 15 -6.83 16.27 -1.58
C GLY A 15 -6.61 15.05 -0.67
N LEU A 16 -6.98 13.84 -1.12
CA LEU A 16 -6.74 12.58 -0.41
C LEU A 16 -5.48 11.91 -0.94
N GLU A 17 -4.55 11.58 -0.05
CA GLU A 17 -3.27 11.00 -0.43
C GLU A 17 -3.31 9.47 -0.42
N LEU A 18 -2.80 8.87 -1.49
CA LEU A 18 -2.49 7.45 -1.60
C LEU A 18 -0.98 7.34 -1.76
N LYS A 19 -0.30 6.84 -0.73
CA LYS A 19 1.17 6.77 -0.68
C LYS A 19 1.68 5.35 -0.50
N ALA A 20 2.74 5.04 -1.22
CA ALA A 20 3.62 3.92 -0.98
C ALA A 20 4.61 4.28 0.13
N ALA A 21 4.77 3.38 1.10
CA ALA A 21 5.70 3.54 2.21
C ALA A 21 6.09 2.17 2.78
N ASN A 22 7.23 2.14 3.45
CA ASN A 22 7.70 1.01 4.25
C ASN A 22 8.47 1.52 5.48
N CYS A 23 8.73 0.65 6.45
CA CYS A 23 9.41 1.01 7.72
C CYS A 23 10.90 1.41 7.54
N GLY A 24 11.46 1.40 6.31
CA GLY A 24 12.83 1.87 6.03
C GLY A 24 13.98 1.01 6.58
N CYS A 25 13.70 0.02 7.45
CA CYS A 25 14.66 -1.02 7.80
C CYS A 25 14.94 -1.84 6.55
N GLY A 26 16.11 -1.62 5.95
CA GLY A 26 16.48 -2.07 4.61
C GLY A 26 16.65 -3.58 4.42
N GLY A 27 15.83 -4.43 5.06
CA GLY A 27 15.75 -5.87 4.79
C GLY A 27 17.07 -6.64 4.90
N LEU A 28 18.11 -6.05 5.48
CA LEU A 28 19.43 -6.67 5.55
C LEU A 28 19.44 -7.67 6.69
N THR A 29 19.21 -8.93 6.34
CA THR A 29 19.63 -10.09 7.14
C THR A 29 21.16 -10.13 7.13
N GLY A 30 21.82 -9.41 8.05
CA GLY A 30 23.28 -9.41 8.17
C GLY A 30 23.79 -8.64 9.39
N PRO A 31 24.99 -8.99 9.90
CA PRO A 31 25.56 -8.33 11.07
C PRO A 31 25.97 -6.91 10.68
N GLY A 32 25.15 -5.92 11.08
CA GLY A 32 25.30 -4.51 10.74
C GLY A 32 24.01 -3.82 10.30
N GLY A 33 22.93 -4.57 10.07
CA GLY A 33 21.58 -4.04 9.80
C GLY A 33 20.67 -4.27 10.99
N SER A 34 20.23 -3.19 11.64
CA SER A 34 19.38 -3.19 12.83
C SER A 34 18.08 -3.98 12.61
N GLY A 35 17.96 -5.14 13.27
CA GLY A 35 16.73 -5.83 13.70
C GLY A 35 15.60 -5.98 12.67
N ILE A 36 15.26 -7.22 12.34
CA ILE A 36 13.98 -7.57 11.70
C ILE A 36 12.85 -7.21 12.67
N GLY A 37 12.37 -5.97 12.64
CA GLY A 37 11.15 -5.58 13.29
C GLY A 37 9.96 -6.03 12.45
N ASP A 38 8.90 -6.48 13.10
CA ASP A 38 7.63 -6.82 12.45
C ASP A 38 7.10 -5.70 11.53
N CYS A 39 7.45 -4.42 11.80
CA CYS A 39 7.13 -3.29 10.92
C CYS A 39 7.75 -3.39 9.52
N CYS A 40 8.91 -4.03 9.36
CA CYS A 40 9.62 -4.14 8.08
C CYS A 40 8.91 -5.09 7.11
N MET A 41 8.03 -5.96 7.64
CA MET A 41 7.17 -6.86 6.86
C MET A 41 5.88 -6.21 6.39
N THR A 42 5.64 -4.96 6.81
CA THR A 42 4.45 -4.19 6.46
C THR A 42 4.78 -3.05 5.51
N PHE A 43 3.90 -2.80 4.55
CA PHE A 43 4.14 -1.80 3.51
C PHE A 43 2.84 -1.32 2.88
N SER A 44 2.92 -0.22 2.15
CA SER A 44 1.92 0.20 1.17
C SER A 44 2.54 0.43 -0.20
N ARG A 45 1.76 0.21 -1.25
CA ARG A 45 2.13 0.40 -2.66
C ARG A 45 1.00 1.06 -3.41
N VAL A 46 1.36 1.84 -4.41
CA VAL A 46 0.40 2.53 -5.27
C VAL A 46 0.81 2.31 -6.72
N LYS A 47 -0.10 1.75 -7.51
CA LYS A 47 0.03 1.59 -8.96
C LYS A 47 -0.97 2.53 -9.65
N HIS A 48 -0.56 3.14 -10.74
CA HIS A 48 -1.38 4.07 -11.52
C HIS A 48 -1.39 3.64 -12.97
N GLU A 49 -2.58 3.41 -13.51
CA GLU A 49 -2.83 2.88 -14.85
C GLU A 49 -3.92 3.73 -15.53
N GLY A 50 -3.52 4.69 -16.37
CA GLY A 50 -4.46 5.58 -17.06
C GLY A 50 -5.33 6.38 -16.09
N ASN A 51 -6.62 6.08 -16.04
CA ASN A 51 -7.59 6.72 -15.12
C ASN A 51 -7.86 5.90 -13.86
N SER A 52 -7.02 4.89 -13.55
CA SER A 52 -7.18 4.04 -12.38
C SER A 52 -5.98 4.12 -11.43
N ILE A 53 -6.25 4.22 -10.12
CA ILE A 53 -5.25 4.04 -9.06
C ILE A 53 -5.57 2.76 -8.29
N LYS A 54 -4.56 1.92 -8.09
CA LYS A 54 -4.63 0.72 -7.26
C LYS A 54 -3.70 0.89 -6.07
N TYR A 55 -4.27 0.92 -4.87
CA TYR A 55 -3.55 0.95 -3.61
C TYR A 55 -3.57 -0.45 -2.99
N PHE A 56 -2.39 -0.87 -2.52
CA PHE A 56 -2.21 -2.12 -1.80
C PHE A 56 -1.51 -1.84 -0.48
N GLY A 57 -2.03 -2.35 0.62
CA GLY A 57 -1.31 -2.34 1.88
C GLY A 57 -1.29 -3.72 2.54
N LYS A 58 -0.19 -3.99 3.22
CA LYS A 58 0.04 -5.21 4.00
C LYS A 58 0.37 -4.80 5.43
N ASN A 59 -0.57 -4.97 6.33
CA ASN A 59 -0.46 -4.73 7.76
C ASN A 59 -0.43 -6.05 8.55
N THR A 60 0.25 -7.05 8.00
CA THR A 60 0.40 -8.38 8.57
C THR A 60 1.86 -8.79 8.61
N THR A 61 2.19 -9.66 9.56
CA THR A 61 3.51 -10.24 9.77
C THR A 61 3.37 -11.75 10.01
N PRO A 62 4.46 -12.53 9.99
CA PRO A 62 4.38 -13.95 10.34
C PRO A 62 3.77 -14.21 11.74
N ASN A 63 3.83 -13.23 12.63
CA ASN A 63 3.31 -13.31 14.00
C ASN A 63 1.84 -12.88 14.13
N THR A 64 1.24 -12.31 13.08
CA THR A 64 -0.18 -11.92 13.11
C THR A 64 -1.12 -13.10 13.00
N THR A 65 -2.16 -13.08 13.82
CA THR A 65 -3.29 -14.02 13.81
C THR A 65 -4.57 -13.31 13.38
N ASP A 66 -5.58 -14.10 12.98
CA ASP A 66 -6.89 -13.59 12.55
C ASP A 66 -6.77 -12.60 11.39
N ASN A 67 -6.02 -13.02 10.37
CA ASN A 67 -5.77 -12.25 9.16
C ASN A 67 -7.03 -12.17 8.31
N PHE A 68 -7.26 -10.99 7.74
CA PHE A 68 -8.38 -10.70 6.88
C PHE A 68 -7.96 -9.72 5.78
N GLU A 69 -8.65 -9.78 4.64
CA GLU A 69 -8.49 -8.82 3.58
C GLU A 69 -9.71 -7.92 3.56
N TRP A 70 -9.48 -6.62 3.49
CA TRP A 70 -10.54 -5.65 3.28
C TRP A 70 -10.16 -4.71 2.14
N GLY A 71 -11.18 -4.16 1.49
CA GLY A 71 -10.94 -3.28 0.38
C GLY A 71 -12.21 -2.60 -0.09
N TYR A 72 -12.03 -1.64 -0.97
CA TYR A 72 -13.14 -0.93 -1.59
C TYR A 72 -12.72 -0.44 -2.97
N LYS A 73 -13.72 -0.24 -3.82
CA LYS A 73 -13.58 0.41 -5.11
C LYS A 73 -14.46 1.63 -5.14
N VAL A 74 -13.89 2.79 -5.46
CA VAL A 74 -14.62 4.04 -5.63
C VAL A 74 -14.44 4.59 -7.04
N LYS A 75 -15.45 5.27 -7.55
CA LYS A 75 -15.47 5.84 -8.90
C LYS A 75 -16.03 7.26 -8.91
N LYS A 76 -15.46 8.12 -9.74
CA LYS A 76 -15.95 9.47 -10.02
C LYS A 76 -15.69 9.82 -11.49
N GLY A 77 -16.75 9.81 -12.29
CA GLY A 77 -16.63 9.91 -13.75
C GLY A 77 -15.85 8.71 -14.30
N ASP A 78 -14.80 9.00 -15.07
CA ASP A 78 -13.92 7.98 -15.66
C ASP A 78 -12.76 7.54 -14.74
N HIS A 79 -12.65 8.15 -13.55
CA HIS A 79 -11.60 7.83 -12.60
C HIS A 79 -12.04 6.74 -11.62
N GLU A 80 -11.18 5.74 -11.43
CA GLU A 80 -11.41 4.62 -10.52
C GLU A 80 -10.27 4.50 -9.51
N ILE A 81 -10.62 4.19 -8.26
CA ILE A 81 -9.65 3.91 -7.21
C ILE A 81 -10.03 2.60 -6.57
N GLU A 82 -9.06 1.71 -6.52
CA GLU A 82 -9.18 0.40 -5.89
C GLU A 82 -8.21 0.35 -4.71
N VAL A 83 -8.73 0.01 -3.53
CA VAL A 83 -7.95 -0.13 -2.31
C VAL A 83 -8.09 -1.55 -1.82
N ARG A 84 -6.96 -2.21 -1.57
CA ARG A 84 -6.89 -3.52 -0.94
C ARG A 84 -5.90 -3.50 0.21
N MET A 85 -6.32 -4.06 1.33
CA MET A 85 -5.55 -4.11 2.57
C MET A 85 -5.59 -5.53 3.12
N LEU A 86 -4.41 -6.12 3.29
CA LEU A 86 -4.24 -7.31 4.10
C LEU A 86 -3.97 -6.86 5.53
N ASP A 87 -4.81 -7.27 6.47
CA ASP A 87 -4.81 -6.78 7.84
C ASP A 87 -5.04 -7.93 8.83
N ALA A 88 -4.84 -7.66 10.11
CA ALA A 88 -5.03 -8.62 11.20
C ALA A 88 -5.96 -8.06 12.27
N ARG A 89 -6.86 -8.90 12.82
CA ARG A 89 -7.69 -8.54 13.99
C ARG A 89 -7.03 -8.92 15.31
N GLY A 90 -6.05 -9.82 15.27
CA GLY A 90 -5.25 -10.20 16.44
C GLY A 90 -4.42 -9.03 16.99
N PRO A 91 -3.82 -9.22 18.18
CA PRO A 91 -2.96 -8.22 18.80
C PRO A 91 -1.77 -7.88 17.89
N LYS A 92 -1.58 -6.58 17.62
CA LYS A 92 -0.45 -6.07 16.82
C LYS A 92 0.59 -5.47 17.75
N GLY A 93 1.73 -6.14 17.87
CA GLY A 93 2.90 -5.65 18.61
C GLY A 93 3.79 -4.69 17.81
N PHE A 94 3.41 -4.35 16.57
CA PHE A 94 4.21 -3.57 15.64
C PHE A 94 3.47 -2.34 15.12
N LYS A 95 4.26 -1.34 14.68
CA LYS A 95 3.73 -0.19 13.95
C LYS A 95 3.63 -0.53 12.47
N PHE A 96 2.55 -0.12 11.82
CA PHE A 96 2.41 -0.22 10.37
C PHE A 96 3.46 0.66 9.69
N GLY A 97 4.29 0.04 8.84
CA GLY A 97 5.33 0.71 8.05
C GLY A 97 4.82 1.33 6.75
N GLY A 98 3.60 0.99 6.33
CA GLY A 98 2.94 1.63 5.18
C GLY A 98 2.25 2.95 5.54
N SER A 99 1.71 3.61 4.53
CA SER A 99 0.88 4.80 4.69
C SER A 99 -0.57 4.41 4.53
N PRO A 100 -1.43 4.52 5.57
CA PRO A 100 -2.80 4.01 5.51
C PRO A 100 -3.61 4.69 4.40
N PRO A 101 -4.47 3.95 3.68
CA PRO A 101 -5.30 4.56 2.66
C PRO A 101 -6.38 5.45 3.30
N PRO A 102 -6.95 6.41 2.55
CA PRO A 102 -8.10 7.19 3.00
C PRO A 102 -9.29 6.28 3.36
N PRO A 103 -10.17 6.67 4.29
CA PRO A 103 -11.38 5.91 4.58
C PRO A 103 -12.45 6.13 3.49
N VAL A 104 -13.38 5.18 3.34
CA VAL A 104 -14.52 5.27 2.40
C VAL A 104 -15.36 6.54 2.62
N SER A 105 -15.50 7.00 3.87
CA SER A 105 -16.22 8.23 4.20
C SER A 105 -15.59 9.46 3.54
N ALA A 106 -14.26 9.57 3.53
CA ALA A 106 -13.56 10.69 2.92
C ALA A 106 -13.81 10.76 1.40
N TRP A 107 -13.88 9.60 0.73
CA TRP A 107 -14.24 9.53 -0.69
C TRP A 107 -15.67 10.02 -0.94
N LYS A 108 -16.63 9.59 -0.10
CA LYS A 108 -18.04 10.02 -0.20
C LYS A 108 -18.19 11.53 -0.02
N GLU A 109 -17.48 12.12 0.94
CA GLU A 109 -17.47 13.58 1.16
C GLU A 109 -16.95 14.36 -0.05
N LYS A 110 -16.06 13.75 -0.84
CA LYS A 110 -15.54 14.31 -2.10
C LYS A 110 -16.40 13.98 -3.33
N GLY A 111 -17.56 13.35 -3.13
CA GLY A 111 -18.50 13.01 -4.19
C GLY A 111 -18.14 11.77 -5.01
N TRP A 112 -17.32 10.87 -4.45
CA TRP A 112 -17.03 9.58 -5.08
C TRP A 112 -18.11 8.55 -4.75
N GLN A 113 -18.45 7.73 -5.74
CA GLN A 113 -19.40 6.63 -5.60
C GLN A 113 -18.67 5.37 -5.17
N VAL A 114 -19.17 4.69 -4.14
CA VAL A 114 -18.65 3.38 -3.73
C VAL A 114 -19.26 2.34 -4.66
N MET A 115 -18.40 1.72 -5.47
CA MET A 115 -18.77 0.68 -6.43
C MET A 115 -18.80 -0.69 -5.76
N ASP A 116 -17.80 -0.95 -4.92
CA ASP A 116 -17.64 -2.22 -4.22
C ASP A 116 -16.98 -1.99 -2.87
N GLN A 117 -17.32 -2.82 -1.90
CA GLN A 117 -16.69 -2.85 -0.59
C GLN A 117 -16.75 -4.27 -0.08
N PHE A 118 -15.60 -4.80 0.33
CA PHE A 118 -15.51 -6.16 0.81
C PHE A 118 -14.65 -6.24 2.05
N GLU A 119 -14.98 -7.25 2.85
CA GLU A 119 -14.17 -7.74 3.94
C GLU A 119 -14.31 -9.26 3.92
N ARG A 120 -13.19 -9.98 3.97
CA ARG A 120 -13.20 -11.43 3.99
C ARG A 120 -12.07 -11.99 4.85
N PRO A 121 -12.33 -13.07 5.61
CA PRO A 121 -11.27 -13.76 6.32
C PRO A 121 -10.28 -14.37 5.33
N VAL A 122 -9.01 -14.43 5.71
CA VAL A 122 -7.96 -15.12 4.95
C VAL A 122 -7.52 -16.33 5.77
N THR A 123 -7.90 -17.54 5.33
CA THR A 123 -7.50 -18.80 5.99
C THR A 123 -6.02 -19.08 5.76
N GLY A 124 -5.24 -19.14 6.84
CA GLY A 124 -3.83 -19.53 6.84
C GLY A 124 -3.00 -18.75 7.88
N THR A 125 -2.29 -19.48 8.74
CA THR A 125 -1.17 -18.94 9.53
C THR A 125 0.10 -19.03 8.67
N GLY A 126 0.55 -17.91 8.10
CA GLY A 126 1.86 -17.83 7.47
C GLY A 126 1.98 -18.35 6.03
N GLU A 127 1.14 -17.83 5.12
CA GLU A 127 1.19 -17.98 3.64
C GLU A 127 0.60 -19.29 3.05
N PRO A 128 0.05 -19.29 1.80
CA PRO A 128 0.44 -18.47 0.65
C PRO A 128 -0.16 -17.06 0.71
N LEU A 129 0.69 -16.05 0.50
CA LEU A 129 0.23 -14.72 0.13
C LEU A 129 -0.78 -14.83 -1.03
N PRO A 130 -1.76 -13.92 -1.13
CA PRO A 130 -2.59 -13.85 -2.32
C PRO A 130 -1.71 -13.85 -3.58
N ALA A 131 -2.12 -14.45 -4.70
CA ALA A 131 -1.27 -14.60 -5.90
C ALA A 131 -0.61 -13.29 -6.41
N TRP A 132 -1.18 -12.13 -6.09
CA TRP A 132 -0.59 -10.81 -6.39
C TRP A 132 0.60 -10.42 -5.49
N CYS A 133 0.89 -11.21 -4.46
CA CYS A 133 1.93 -11.03 -3.46
C CYS A 133 2.72 -12.34 -3.21
N ASP A 134 2.38 -13.45 -3.90
CA ASP A 134 2.97 -14.80 -3.69
C ASP A 134 4.33 -15.00 -4.35
N SER A 135 4.75 -14.10 -5.25
CA SER A 135 5.96 -14.31 -6.03
C SER A 135 7.10 -13.43 -5.52
N PRO A 136 8.33 -13.95 -5.44
CA PRO A 136 9.53 -13.15 -5.23
C PRO A 136 9.63 -11.98 -6.22
N THR A 137 9.10 -12.14 -7.43
CA THR A 137 8.99 -11.09 -8.45
C THR A 137 8.04 -9.97 -7.99
N SER A 138 6.88 -10.30 -7.42
CA SER A 138 5.92 -9.33 -6.89
C SER A 138 6.40 -8.67 -5.58
N ALA A 139 7.08 -9.40 -4.70
CA ALA A 139 7.64 -8.87 -3.46
C ALA A 139 8.89 -7.99 -3.71
N CYS A 140 9.69 -8.30 -4.74
CA CYS A 140 10.91 -7.58 -5.10
C CYS A 140 10.72 -6.43 -6.12
N GLU A 141 9.49 -6.14 -6.58
CA GLU A 141 9.19 -4.82 -7.17
C GLU A 141 9.30 -3.75 -6.07
N ARG A 142 10.55 -3.44 -5.68
CA ARG A 142 10.90 -2.15 -5.10
C ARG A 142 10.47 -1.09 -6.12
N PRO A 143 9.92 0.07 -5.72
CA PRO A 143 9.92 1.21 -6.63
C PRO A 143 11.37 1.38 -7.11
N VAL A 144 11.56 1.21 -8.41
CA VAL A 144 12.88 1.33 -9.02
C VAL A 144 13.33 2.76 -8.77
N ALA A 145 14.30 2.95 -7.88
CA ALA A 145 14.87 4.27 -7.56
C ALA A 145 15.49 4.94 -8.80
N GLU A 146 15.73 4.16 -9.85
CA GLU A 146 16.21 4.60 -11.16
C GLU A 146 15.18 5.41 -11.96
N LEU A 147 13.88 5.40 -11.59
CA LEU A 147 12.86 6.28 -12.17
C LEU A 147 12.62 7.58 -11.36
N GLU A 148 13.21 7.73 -10.17
CA GLU A 148 13.16 8.98 -9.38
C GLU A 148 14.44 9.84 -9.50
N SER A 149 15.45 9.37 -10.25
CA SER A 149 16.70 10.11 -10.47
C SER A 149 16.76 10.77 -11.86
N ALA A 150 15.78 11.62 -12.16
CA ALA A 150 15.90 12.59 -13.24
C ALA A 150 15.25 13.93 -12.86
N LYS A 151 15.68 14.52 -11.74
CA LYS A 151 15.65 15.97 -11.47
C LYS A 151 16.21 16.23 -10.07
N GLY A 152 17.53 16.30 -9.99
CA GLY A 152 18.18 16.52 -8.71
C GLY A 152 19.65 16.92 -8.75
N ASP A 153 20.18 17.41 -9.87
CA ASP A 153 21.51 18.02 -9.87
C ASP A 153 21.46 19.46 -10.37
N LYS A 154 21.36 20.38 -9.41
CA LYS A 154 21.90 21.73 -9.53
C LYS A 154 23.15 21.79 -8.67
N LYS A 155 24.32 21.85 -9.32
CA LYS A 155 25.53 22.65 -9.02
C LYS A 155 26.69 21.98 -9.79
N LYS A 156 27.59 22.67 -10.47
CA LYS A 156 28.11 24.04 -10.33
C LYS A 156 28.78 24.42 -11.64
#